data_AF-A0A1C5ASH8-F1
#
_entry.id   AF-A0A1C5ASH8-F1
#
_cell.length_a   1.000
_cell.length_b   1.000
_cell.length_c   1.000
_cell.angle_alpha   90.00
_cell.angle_beta   90.00
_cell.angle_gamma   90.00
#
_symmetry.space_group_name_H-M   'P 1'
#
loop_
_entity.id
_entity.type
_entity.pdbx_description
1 polymer ?
#
loop_
_entity_poly.entity_id
_entity_poly.type
_entity_poly.pdbx_seq_one_letter_code
_entity_poly.pdbx_strand_id
1 'polypeptide(L)' 'MRGHREVPYLVELSWRCLDHHRNARCEKCTGTGFCPAVEAARTRIRTWRRYRTVFGRR' A
#
# COMPACT_ATOMS: atom_id res chain seq x y z
N MET A 1 -10.09 -2.98 -26.33
CA MET A 1 -9.82 -2.27 -25.06
C MET A 1 -9.23 -3.26 -24.07
N ARG A 2 -7.91 -3.21 -23.81
CA ARG A 2 -7.29 -4.03 -22.76
C ARG A 2 -7.70 -3.41 -21.43
N GLY A 3 -8.46 -4.14 -20.62
CA GLY A 3 -8.91 -3.65 -19.31
C GLY A 3 -7.70 -3.29 -18.44
N HIS A 4 -7.41 -2.00 -18.34
CA HIS A 4 -6.59 -1.48 -17.26
C HIS A 4 -7.34 -1.83 -15.98
N ARG A 5 -6.98 -2.94 -15.33
CA ARG A 5 -7.47 -3.28 -13.99
C ARG A 5 -7.04 -2.14 -13.07
N GLU A 6 -7.93 -1.18 -12.88
CA GLU A 6 -7.74 -0.03 -12.00
C GLU A 6 -7.29 -0.53 -10.64
N VAL A 7 -6.27 0.14 -10.10
CA VAL A 7 -5.80 -0.15 -8.76
C VAL A 7 -6.89 0.35 -7.80
N PRO A 8 -7.41 -0.48 -6.88
CA PRO A 8 -8.40 -0.02 -5.91
C PRO A 8 -7.89 1.21 -5.17
N TYR A 9 -8.75 2.21 -4.97
CA TYR A 9 -8.39 3.49 -4.36
C TYR A 9 -7.64 3.34 -3.02
N LEU A 10 -8.03 2.38 -2.18
CA LEU A 10 -7.35 2.10 -0.91
C LEU A 10 -5.90 1.62 -1.08
N VAL A 11 -5.58 0.93 -2.18
CA VAL A 11 -4.23 0.51 -2.52
C VAL A 11 -3.42 1.71 -3.00
N GLU A 12 -4.03 2.59 -3.81
CA GLU A 12 -3.39 3.84 -4.24
C GLU A 12 -3.04 4.73 -3.04
N LEU A 13 -3.99 4.96 -2.14
CA LEU A 13 -3.74 5.69 -0.89
C LEU A 13 -2.65 5.04 -0.03
N SER A 14 -2.55 3.71 -0.05
CA SER A 14 -1.49 3.00 0.66
C SER A 14 -0.11 3.31 0.07
N TRP A 15 0.02 3.42 -1.25
CA TRP A 15 1.26 3.86 -1.89
C TRP A 15 1.64 5.29 -1.51
N ARG A 16 0.67 6.22 -1.56
CA ARG A 16 0.89 7.61 -1.13
C ARG A 16 1.30 7.71 0.34
N CYS A 17 0.70 6.90 1.21
CA CYS A 17 1.07 6.83 2.62
C CYS A 17 2.54 6.42 2.80
N LEU A 18 2.99 5.39 2.07
CA LEU A 18 4.38 4.95 2.13
C LEU A 18 5.35 5.98 1.56
N ASP A 19 5.00 6.65 0.47
CA ASP A 19 5.82 7.69 -0.13
C ASP A 19 5.97 8.90 0.80
N HIS A 20 4.86 9.35 1.40
CA HIS A 20 4.89 10.39 2.42
C HIS A 20 5.82 10.02 3.57
N HIS A 21 5.74 8.80 4.10
CA HIS A 21 6.59 8.33 5.20
C HIS A 21 8.06 8.10 4.80
N ARG A 22 8.36 7.96 3.51
CA ARG A 22 9.73 7.91 2.99
C ARG A 22 10.39 9.28 3.04
N ASN A 23 9.63 10.32 2.73
CA ASN A 23 10.10 11.71 2.66
C ASN A 23 10.01 12.42 4.02
N ALA A 24 8.99 12.11 4.81
CA ALA A 24 8.74 12.69 6.14
C ALA A 24 8.19 11.62 7.09
N ARG A 25 9.05 11.12 7.99
CA ARG A 25 8.62 10.18 9.03
C ARG A 25 7.71 10.89 10.03
N CYS A 26 6.54 10.33 10.30
CA CYS A 26 5.69 10.82 11.39
C CYS A 26 6.34 10.55 12.75
N GLU A 27 5.84 11.20 13.80
CA GLU A 27 6.33 11.03 15.18
C GLU A 27 6.40 9.57 15.62
N LYS A 28 5.40 8.75 15.24
CA LYS A 28 5.38 7.31 15.55
C LYS A 28 6.55 6.57 14.88
N CYS A 29 6.79 6.85 13.60
CA CYS A 29 7.94 6.28 12.88
C CYS A 29 9.28 6.70 13.49
N THR A 30 9.40 7.95 13.92
CA THR A 30 10.64 8.49 14.48
C THR A 30 10.89 8.00 15.91
N GLY A 31 9.83 7.95 16.73
CA GLY A 31 9.93 7.62 18.16
C GLY A 31 10.03 6.12 18.46
N THR A 32 9.35 5.26 17.70
CA THR A 32 9.31 3.81 17.99
C THR A 32 9.82 2.94 16.85
N GLY A 33 10.09 3.54 15.68
CA GLY A 33 10.35 2.78 14.45
C GLY A 33 9.11 2.09 13.87
N PHE A 34 7.95 2.20 14.53
CA PHE A 34 6.72 1.52 14.18
C PHE A 34 5.58 2.51 13.91
N CYS A 35 4.90 2.35 12.78
CA CYS A 35 3.72 3.14 12.45
C CYS A 35 2.58 2.24 11.98
N PRO A 36 1.43 2.22 12.70
CA PRO A 36 0.26 1.44 12.30
C PRO A 36 -0.22 1.76 10.89
N ALA A 37 -0.12 3.02 10.46
CA ALA A 37 -0.53 3.42 9.12
C ALA A 37 0.38 2.83 8.03
N VAL A 38 1.69 2.80 8.27
CA VAL A 38 2.68 2.18 7.37
C VAL A 38 2.45 0.67 7.28
N GLU A 39 2.20 0.00 8.41
CA GLU A 39 1.94 -1.44 8.42
C GLU A 39 0.62 -1.81 7.74
N ALA A 40 -0.44 -1.03 7.97
CA ALA A 40 -1.71 -1.19 7.26
C ALA A 40 -1.54 -1.00 5.75
N ALA A 41 -0.80 0.04 5.33
CA ALA A 41 -0.51 0.30 3.92
C ALA A 41 0.27 -0.85 3.26
N ARG A 42 1.34 -1.33 3.90
CA ARG A 42 2.13 -2.50 3.45
C ARG A 42 1.26 -3.74 3.30
N THR A 43 0.39 -3.98 4.27
CA THR A 43 -0.52 -5.13 4.28
C THR A 43 -1.50 -5.07 3.11
N ARG A 44 -2.18 -3.93 2.88
CA ARG A 44 -3.10 -3.76 1.76
C ARG A 44 -2.42 -4.00 0.41
N ILE A 45 -1.22 -3.46 0.23
CA ILE A 45 -0.43 -3.64 -0.99
C ILE A 45 -0.06 -5.12 -1.20
N ARG A 46 0.41 -5.81 -0.17
CA ARG A 46 0.73 -7.25 -0.25
C ARG A 46 -0.50 -8.07 -0.61
N THR A 47 -1.63 -7.82 0.04
CA THR A 47 -2.90 -8.51 -0.22
C THR A 47 -3.38 -8.25 -1.65
N TRP A 48 -3.31 -7.01 -2.14
CA TRP A 48 -3.68 -6.68 -3.52
C TRP A 48 -2.80 -7.40 -4.55
N ARG A 49 -1.49 -7.42 -4.32
CA ARG A 49 -0.56 -8.18 -5.18
C ARG A 49 -0.92 -9.66 -5.21
N ARG A 50 -1.20 -10.26 -4.05
CA ARG A 50 -1.64 -11.66 -3.95
C ARG A 50 -2.95 -11.89 -4.70
N TYR A 51 -3.94 -11.03 -4.52
CA TYR A 51 -5.21 -11.08 -5.24
C TYR A 51 -4.98 -11.03 -6.76
N ARG A 52 -4.15 -10.11 -7.26
CA ARG A 52 -3.81 -10.02 -8.68
C ARG A 52 -3.06 -11.27 -9.18
N THR A 53 -2.18 -11.87 -8.40
CA THR A 53 -1.49 -13.10 -8.81
C THR A 53 -2.46 -14.27 -8.92
N VAL A 54 -3.38 -14.42 -7.97
CA VAL A 54 -4.33 -15.54 -7.91
C VAL A 54 -5.44 -15.39 -8.94
N PHE A 55 -6.07 -14.21 -9.00
CA PHE A 55 -7.26 -13.97 -9.81
C PHE A 55 -6.98 -13.22 -11.11
N GLY A 56 -5.77 -12.69 -11.28
CA GLY A 56 -5.40 -11.93 -12.47
C GLY A 56 -4.86 -12.75 -13.63
N ARG A 57 -4.65 -14.06 -13.45
CA ARG A 57 -4.29 -15.04 -14.50
C ARG A 57 -5.49 -15.61 -15.27
N ARG A 58 -6.72 -15.17 -14.97
CA ARG A 58 -7.90 -15.37 -15.82
C ARG A 58 -8.07 -14.20 -16.77
#